data_AF-A0AAQ3JYG6-F1
#
_entry.id   AF-A0AAQ3JYG6-F1
#
_cell.length_a   1.000
_cell.length_b   1.000
_cell.length_c   1.000
_cell.angle_alpha   90.00
_cell.angle_beta   90.00
_cell.angle_gamma   90.00
#
_symmetry.space_group_name_H-M   'P 1'
#
loop_
_entity.id
_entity.type
_entity.pdbx_description
1 polymer ?
#
loop_
_entity_poly.entity_id
_entity_poly.type
_entity_poly.pdbx_seq_one_letter_code
_entity_poly.pdbx_strand_id
1 'polypeptide(L)'
;MQNKRSDAKDPIAIAADLGYEENCRKVVDEVVNAYGRIDIVVNNAAEQYERSSIADLSEQQLDRVFRTNFFSYVFILKYALQHMEAGSCVINTTSVNAYKGHKQFLDYTSTKGAIVAFTRVLAMQLAEKGIRVNGVAPGPIWTPLIPSSMSEEEVANFGKEASADGPSGATL
;
A
#
# COMPACT_ATOMS: atom_id res chain seq x y z
N MET A 1 4.13 -9.59 -24.16
CA MET A 1 4.22 -10.48 -22.98
C MET A 1 5.20 -11.62 -23.25
N GLN A 2 6.52 -11.36 -23.30
CA GLN A 2 7.51 -12.34 -23.77
C GLN A 2 8.66 -12.64 -22.79
N ASN A 3 8.51 -12.33 -21.49
CA ASN A 3 9.55 -12.56 -20.47
C ASN A 3 9.09 -13.47 -19.31
N LYS A 4 8.29 -14.50 -19.61
CA LYS A 4 7.85 -15.46 -18.59
C LYS A 4 8.76 -16.70 -18.65
N ARG A 5 9.32 -17.11 -17.51
CA ARG A 5 10.04 -18.41 -17.44
C ARG A 5 9.07 -19.54 -17.78
N SER A 6 9.59 -20.62 -18.37
CA SER A 6 8.79 -21.75 -18.84
C SER A 6 7.99 -22.46 -17.74
N ASP A 7 8.43 -22.33 -16.48
CA ASP A 7 7.82 -22.93 -15.29
C ASP A 7 6.84 -22.01 -14.55
N ALA A 8 6.71 -20.74 -14.95
CA ALA A 8 5.83 -19.81 -14.26
C ALA A 8 4.35 -20.05 -14.60
N LYS A 9 3.50 -20.06 -13.58
CA LYS A 9 2.03 -20.09 -13.70
C LYS A 9 1.49 -18.75 -14.18
N ASP A 10 0.32 -18.76 -14.83
CA ASP A 10 -0.31 -17.53 -15.34
C ASP A 10 -0.78 -16.62 -14.20
N PRO A 11 -0.71 -15.29 -14.36
CA PRO A 11 -1.19 -14.35 -13.34
C PRO A 11 -2.70 -14.49 -13.14
N ILE A 12 -3.16 -14.28 -11.91
CA ILE A 12 -4.58 -14.22 -11.56
C ILE A 12 -4.94 -12.80 -11.12
N ALA A 13 -6.19 -12.40 -11.36
CA ALA A 13 -6.75 -11.14 -10.88
C ALA A 13 -7.91 -11.45 -9.94
N ILE A 14 -7.87 -10.91 -8.72
CA ILE A 14 -8.87 -11.13 -7.68
C ILE A 14 -9.47 -9.77 -7.33
N ALA A 15 -10.74 -9.56 -7.70
CA ALA A 15 -11.46 -8.35 -7.34
C ALA A 15 -11.97 -8.46 -5.91
N ALA A 16 -11.49 -7.61 -5.00
CA ALA A 16 -11.88 -7.63 -3.61
C ALA A 16 -11.78 -6.23 -2.98
N ASP A 17 -12.72 -5.89 -2.10
CA ASP A 17 -12.57 -4.75 -1.21
C ASP A 17 -11.78 -5.19 0.03
N LEU A 18 -10.51 -4.77 0.09
CA LEU A 18 -9.58 -5.15 1.16
C LEU A 18 -9.86 -4.43 2.49
N GLY A 19 -10.83 -3.52 2.54
CA GLY A 19 -11.29 -2.93 3.81
C GLY A 19 -11.93 -3.94 4.77
N TYR A 20 -12.17 -5.19 4.34
CA TYR A 20 -12.78 -6.25 5.15
C TYR A 20 -11.83 -7.43 5.34
N GLU A 21 -11.67 -7.89 6.58
CA GLU A 21 -10.77 -9.00 6.94
C GLU A 21 -11.10 -10.29 6.17
N GLU A 22 -12.38 -10.62 6.01
CA GLU A 22 -12.82 -11.80 5.27
C GLU A 22 -12.36 -11.77 3.80
N ASN A 23 -12.42 -10.60 3.17
CA ASN A 23 -11.96 -10.42 1.79
C ASN A 23 -10.43 -10.53 1.70
N CYS A 24 -9.70 -9.99 2.68
CA CYS A 24 -8.24 -10.17 2.74
C CYS A 24 -7.86 -11.64 2.85
N ARG A 25 -8.56 -12.40 3.70
CA ARG A 25 -8.37 -13.85 3.82
C ARG A 25 -8.66 -14.56 2.51
N LYS A 26 -9.80 -14.27 1.87
CA LYS A 26 -10.17 -14.86 0.56
C LYS A 26 -9.09 -14.65 -0.49
N VAL A 27 -8.53 -13.44 -0.59
CA VAL A 27 -7.44 -13.13 -1.51
C VAL A 27 -6.20 -14.00 -1.23
N VAL A 28 -5.80 -14.15 0.04
CA VAL A 28 -4.67 -15.01 0.41
C VAL A 28 -4.96 -16.47 0.07
N ASP A 29 -6.14 -16.98 0.43
CA ASP A 29 -6.55 -18.36 0.17
C ASP A 29 -6.56 -18.67 -1.34
N GLU A 30 -7.07 -17.77 -2.18
CA GLU A 30 -7.07 -17.92 -3.64
C GLU A 30 -5.65 -17.94 -4.24
N VAL A 31 -4.75 -17.07 -3.76
CA VAL A 31 -3.34 -17.09 -4.16
C VAL A 31 -2.66 -18.39 -3.75
N VAL A 32 -2.85 -18.84 -2.51
CA VAL A 32 -2.26 -20.11 -2.03
C VAL A 32 -2.82 -21.30 -2.80
N ASN A 33 -4.12 -21.34 -3.10
CA ASN A 33 -4.71 -22.41 -3.90
C ASN A 33 -4.13 -22.45 -5.33
N ALA A 34 -3.86 -21.29 -5.91
CA ALA A 34 -3.30 -21.20 -7.26
C ALA A 34 -1.79 -21.54 -7.30
N TYR A 35 -1.00 -21.08 -6.34
CA TYR A 35 0.47 -21.12 -6.40
C TYR A 35 1.15 -21.99 -5.34
N GLY A 36 0.47 -22.34 -4.25
CA GLY A 36 0.93 -23.23 -3.18
C GLY A 36 1.75 -22.56 -2.06
N ARG A 37 2.31 -21.38 -2.32
CA ARG A 37 3.13 -20.59 -1.37
C ARG A 37 3.01 -19.09 -1.65
N ILE A 38 3.47 -18.27 -0.71
CA ILE A 38 3.61 -16.82 -0.89
C ILE A 38 5.05 -16.44 -0.52
N ASP A 39 5.82 -15.98 -1.51
CA ASP A 39 7.21 -15.52 -1.29
C ASP A 39 7.31 -14.02 -1.03
N ILE A 40 6.40 -13.26 -1.64
CA ILE A 40 6.45 -11.80 -1.64
C ILE A 40 5.05 -11.26 -1.40
N VAL A 41 4.90 -10.40 -0.40
CA VAL A 41 3.69 -9.59 -0.19
C VAL A 41 4.04 -8.14 -0.46
N VAL A 42 3.30 -7.50 -1.37
CA VAL A 42 3.38 -6.06 -1.62
C VAL A 42 2.07 -5.42 -1.19
N ASN A 43 2.07 -4.81 -0.01
CA ASN A 43 0.92 -4.05 0.47
C ASN A 43 0.99 -2.64 -0.10
N ASN A 44 0.09 -2.33 -1.04
CA ASN A 44 0.08 -1.07 -1.78
C ASN A 44 -1.27 -0.35 -1.83
N ALA A 45 -2.38 -1.07 -1.66
CA ALA A 45 -3.72 -0.51 -1.78
C ALA A 45 -3.92 0.69 -0.83
N ALA A 46 -4.49 1.78 -1.33
CA ALA A 46 -4.74 2.98 -0.54
C ALA A 46 -5.89 3.81 -1.12
N GLU A 47 -6.58 4.52 -0.23
CA GLU A 47 -7.51 5.60 -0.50
C GLU A 47 -6.98 6.89 0.13
N GLN A 48 -7.26 8.02 -0.51
CA GLN A 48 -6.95 9.34 0.01
C GLN A 48 -8.05 10.32 -0.40
N TYR A 49 -8.40 11.24 0.49
CA TYR A 49 -9.43 12.24 0.26
C TYR A 49 -8.96 13.59 0.82
N GLU A 50 -9.12 14.63 0.03
CA GLU A 50 -8.71 15.98 0.41
C GLU A 50 -9.70 16.60 1.39
N ARG A 51 -9.20 17.14 2.52
CA ARG A 51 -9.97 17.92 3.49
C ARG A 51 -9.13 19.00 4.15
N SER A 52 -9.69 20.21 4.23
CA SER A 52 -8.99 21.37 4.80
C SER A 52 -9.08 21.49 6.32
N SER A 53 -9.99 20.75 6.97
CA SER A 53 -10.20 20.80 8.42
C SER A 53 -10.48 19.41 9.01
N ILE A 54 -9.97 19.17 10.22
CA ILE A 54 -10.31 17.99 11.01
C ILE A 54 -11.81 17.93 11.35
N ALA A 55 -12.48 19.08 11.44
CA ALA A 55 -13.91 19.15 11.72
C ALA A 55 -14.77 18.54 10.60
N ASP A 56 -14.23 18.42 9.39
CA ASP A 56 -14.93 17.85 8.23
C ASP A 56 -14.75 16.33 8.13
N LEU A 57 -13.96 15.73 9.02
CA LEU A 57 -13.67 14.30 9.02
C LEU A 57 -14.76 13.54 9.77
N SER A 58 -15.57 12.79 9.04
CA SER A 58 -16.55 11.88 9.65
C SER A 58 -15.87 10.61 10.18
N GLU A 59 -16.50 9.99 11.18
CA GLU A 59 -16.11 8.68 11.70
C GLU A 59 -16.06 7.62 10.59
N GLN A 60 -17.06 7.61 9.71
CA GLN A 60 -17.14 6.63 8.63
C GLN A 60 -16.01 6.80 7.61
N GLN A 61 -15.62 8.04 7.32
CA GLN A 61 -14.51 8.31 6.41
C GLN A 61 -13.17 7.92 7.03
N LEU A 62 -12.96 8.25 8.30
CA LEU A 62 -11.78 7.85 9.06
C LEU A 62 -11.66 6.33 9.11
N ASP A 63 -12.74 5.62 9.46
CA ASP A 63 -12.79 4.16 9.47
C ASP A 63 -12.47 3.60 8.07
N ARG A 64 -13.12 4.09 7.01
CA ARG A 64 -12.88 3.63 5.64
C ARG A 64 -11.40 3.73 5.24
N VAL A 65 -10.79 4.89 5.46
CA VAL A 65 -9.39 5.13 5.09
C VAL A 65 -8.44 4.25 5.90
N PHE A 66 -8.68 4.06 7.20
CA PHE A 66 -7.87 3.14 8.01
C PHE A 66 -8.07 1.69 7.62
N ARG A 67 -9.30 1.28 7.28
CA ARG A 67 -9.61 -0.08 6.82
C ARG A 67 -8.85 -0.41 5.55
N THR A 68 -8.92 0.46 4.55
CA THR A 68 -8.21 0.23 3.27
C THR A 68 -6.70 0.38 3.41
N ASN A 69 -6.20 1.40 4.10
CA ASN A 69 -4.78 1.75 4.03
C ASN A 69 -3.93 1.01 5.07
N PHE A 70 -4.51 0.61 6.19
CA PHE A 70 -3.76 0.03 7.31
C PHE A 70 -4.29 -1.33 7.74
N PHE A 71 -5.59 -1.48 8.01
CA PHE A 71 -6.11 -2.76 8.47
C PHE A 71 -5.96 -3.84 7.40
N SER A 72 -6.16 -3.50 6.13
CA SER A 72 -5.89 -4.44 5.03
C SER A 72 -4.46 -4.99 5.05
N TYR A 73 -3.45 -4.16 5.35
CA TYR A 73 -2.04 -4.58 5.42
C TYR A 73 -1.85 -5.58 6.56
N VAL A 74 -2.48 -5.29 7.72
CA VAL A 74 -2.47 -6.18 8.88
C VAL A 74 -3.16 -7.51 8.56
N PHE A 75 -4.35 -7.48 7.96
CA PHE A 75 -5.13 -8.69 7.67
C PHE A 75 -4.51 -9.55 6.59
N ILE A 76 -4.05 -8.97 5.48
CA ILE A 76 -3.32 -9.70 4.43
C ILE A 76 -2.13 -10.42 5.05
N LEU A 77 -1.30 -9.73 5.85
CA LEU A 77 -0.13 -10.35 6.46
C LEU A 77 -0.47 -11.40 7.52
N LYS A 78 -1.51 -11.15 8.33
CA LYS A 78 -2.00 -12.12 9.34
C LYS A 78 -2.23 -13.50 8.73
N TYR A 79 -2.80 -13.55 7.51
CA TYR A 79 -3.06 -14.81 6.81
C TYR A 79 -1.87 -15.24 5.94
N ALA A 80 -1.23 -14.33 5.21
CA ALA A 80 -0.13 -14.66 4.31
C ALA A 80 1.07 -15.26 5.05
N LEU A 81 1.36 -14.82 6.28
CA LEU A 81 2.51 -15.31 7.07
C LEU A 81 2.50 -16.81 7.34
N GLN A 82 1.34 -17.48 7.24
CA GLN A 82 1.26 -18.94 7.37
C GLN A 82 1.85 -19.68 6.15
N HIS A 83 2.05 -18.96 5.05
CA HIS A 83 2.49 -19.48 3.75
C HIS A 83 3.81 -18.85 3.28
N MET A 84 4.45 -18.06 4.14
CA MET A 84 5.74 -17.40 3.89
C MET A 84 6.86 -18.15 4.61
N GLU A 85 7.93 -18.48 3.88
CA GLU A 85 9.10 -19.20 4.40
C GLU A 85 10.31 -18.27 4.54
N ALA A 86 11.38 -18.75 5.18
CA ALA A 86 12.66 -18.04 5.22
C ALA A 86 13.13 -17.68 3.80
N GLY A 87 13.58 -16.44 3.62
CA GLY A 87 13.90 -15.86 2.30
C GLY A 87 12.77 -15.02 1.70
N SER A 88 11.54 -15.15 2.20
CA SER A 88 10.39 -14.32 1.78
C SER A 88 10.57 -12.85 2.17
N CYS A 89 9.78 -11.97 1.56
CA CYS A 89 9.76 -10.56 1.95
C CYS A 89 8.38 -9.90 1.90
N VAL A 90 8.27 -8.83 2.69
CA VAL A 90 7.12 -7.92 2.74
C VAL A 90 7.60 -6.53 2.34
N ILE A 91 6.86 -5.89 1.44
CA ILE A 91 7.08 -4.51 1.02
C ILE A 91 5.79 -3.73 1.29
N ASN A 92 5.89 -2.68 2.10
CA ASN A 92 4.77 -1.82 2.41
C ASN A 92 4.94 -0.44 1.75
N THR A 93 3.97 -0.01 0.95
CA THR A 93 3.96 1.34 0.39
C THR A 93 3.44 2.33 1.43
N THR A 94 4.34 3.15 1.97
CA THR A 94 4.00 4.34 2.78
C THR A 94 3.92 5.58 1.88
N SER A 95 4.35 6.76 2.33
CA SER A 95 4.38 8.00 1.57
C SER A 95 5.35 8.99 2.20
N VAL A 96 5.88 9.93 1.40
CA VAL A 96 6.55 11.13 1.92
C VAL A 96 5.70 11.89 2.93
N ASN A 97 4.36 11.82 2.83
CA ASN A 97 3.44 12.47 3.78
C ASN A 97 3.63 11.97 5.21
N ALA A 98 4.02 10.70 5.41
CA ALA A 98 4.33 10.17 6.75
C ALA A 98 5.50 10.90 7.44
N TYR A 99 6.35 11.57 6.66
CA TYR A 99 7.55 12.26 7.14
C TYR A 99 7.43 13.78 7.09
N LYS A 100 6.76 14.32 6.06
CA LYS A 100 6.60 15.77 5.86
C LYS A 100 5.28 16.33 6.40
N GLY A 101 4.28 15.48 6.60
CA GLY A 101 2.90 15.92 6.79
C GLY A 101 2.26 16.41 5.48
N HIS A 102 0.93 16.51 5.46
CA HIS A 102 0.20 17.23 4.41
C HIS A 102 -1.10 17.80 4.98
N LYS A 103 -1.25 19.13 4.93
CA LYS A 103 -2.36 19.85 5.59
C LYS A 103 -3.75 19.38 5.16
N GLN A 104 -3.89 18.92 3.92
CA GLN A 104 -5.16 18.47 3.33
C GLN A 104 -5.44 16.96 3.43
N PHE A 105 -4.49 16.14 3.92
CA PHE A 105 -4.62 14.66 3.88
C PHE A 105 -4.40 14.06 5.27
N LEU A 106 -5.18 14.49 6.27
CA LEU A 106 -4.95 14.16 7.68
C LEU A 106 -5.01 12.65 7.96
N ASP A 107 -6.10 11.99 7.61
CA ASP A 107 -6.33 10.56 7.83
C ASP A 107 -5.39 9.70 7.00
N TYR A 108 -5.24 9.99 5.70
CA TYR A 108 -4.26 9.34 4.83
C TYR A 108 -2.85 9.45 5.40
N THR A 109 -2.39 10.66 5.76
CA THR A 109 -1.06 10.87 6.34
C THR A 109 -0.87 10.07 7.63
N SER A 110 -1.91 10.02 8.47
CA SER A 110 -1.91 9.22 9.70
C SER A 110 -1.75 7.73 9.40
N THR A 111 -2.47 7.18 8.41
CA THR A 111 -2.31 5.77 8.00
C THR A 111 -0.91 5.50 7.46
N LYS A 112 -0.32 6.43 6.69
CA LYS A 112 1.05 6.26 6.18
C LYS A 112 2.09 6.30 7.30
N GLY A 113 1.88 7.11 8.35
CA GLY A 113 2.65 7.06 9.59
C GLY A 113 2.52 5.73 10.33
N ALA A 114 1.31 5.19 10.45
CA ALA A 114 1.07 3.88 11.04
C ALA A 114 1.82 2.77 10.28
N ILE A 115 1.83 2.82 8.94
CA ILE A 115 2.57 1.88 8.09
C ILE A 115 4.09 1.97 8.34
N VAL A 116 4.66 3.16 8.58
CA VAL A 116 6.10 3.30 8.91
C VAL A 116 6.43 2.57 10.20
N ALA A 117 5.65 2.81 11.26
CA ALA A 117 5.86 2.16 12.55
C ALA A 117 5.65 0.63 12.44
N PHE A 118 4.57 0.21 11.78
CA PHE A 118 4.24 -1.19 11.55
C PHE A 118 5.34 -1.93 10.79
N THR A 119 5.89 -1.33 9.74
CA THR A 119 7.00 -1.90 8.95
C THR A 119 8.22 -2.17 9.84
N ARG A 120 8.59 -1.23 10.71
CA ARG A 120 9.75 -1.36 11.61
C ARG A 120 9.55 -2.47 12.63
N VAL A 121 8.39 -2.49 13.30
CA VAL A 121 8.08 -3.51 14.31
C VAL A 121 8.02 -4.90 13.67
N LEU A 122 7.39 -5.02 12.49
CA LEU A 122 7.26 -6.30 11.81
C LEU A 122 8.61 -6.81 11.29
N ALA A 123 9.50 -5.93 10.84
CA ALA A 123 10.87 -6.30 10.49
C ALA A 123 11.60 -6.95 11.67
N MET A 124 11.43 -6.41 12.89
CA MET A 124 12.02 -6.98 14.10
C MET A 124 11.40 -8.34 14.44
N GLN A 125 10.07 -8.45 14.38
CA GLN A 125 9.36 -9.70 14.71
C GLN A 125 9.68 -10.85 13.76
N LEU A 126 9.93 -10.55 12.48
CA LEU A 126 10.09 -11.57 11.44
C LEU A 126 11.55 -11.86 11.07
N ALA A 127 12.51 -11.12 11.63
CA ALA A 127 13.93 -11.31 11.40
C ALA A 127 14.40 -12.74 11.72
N GLU A 128 13.99 -13.29 12.88
CA GLU A 128 14.35 -14.65 13.29
C GLU A 128 13.73 -15.74 12.40
N LYS A 129 12.63 -15.41 11.71
CA LYS A 129 12.00 -16.30 10.70
C LYS A 129 12.68 -16.19 9.33
N GLY A 130 13.69 -15.35 9.18
CA GLY A 130 14.36 -15.10 7.90
C GLY A 130 13.49 -14.36 6.88
N ILE A 131 12.46 -13.63 7.32
CA ILE A 131 11.57 -12.86 6.45
C ILE A 131 11.89 -11.37 6.58
N ARG A 132 12.20 -10.72 5.45
CA ARG A 132 12.53 -9.29 5.44
C ARG A 132 11.28 -8.44 5.31
N VAL A 133 11.22 -7.31 6.01
CA VAL A 133 10.13 -6.34 5.88
C VAL A 133 10.71 -4.96 5.62
N ASN A 134 10.28 -4.29 4.55
CA ASN A 134 10.76 -2.98 4.17
C ASN A 134 9.61 -2.06 3.72
N GLY A 135 9.85 -0.76 3.78
CA GLY A 135 8.89 0.27 3.37
C GLY A 135 9.43 1.08 2.19
N VAL A 136 8.55 1.44 1.26
CA VAL A 136 8.83 2.41 0.19
C VAL A 136 8.00 3.66 0.45
N ALA A 137 8.63 4.84 0.41
CA ALA A 137 7.98 6.13 0.64
C ALA A 137 8.00 6.98 -0.63
N PRO A 138 7.02 6.82 -1.55
CA PRO A 138 6.97 7.62 -2.75
C PRO A 138 6.77 9.11 -2.46
N GLY A 139 7.40 9.94 -3.31
CA GLY A 139 7.03 11.34 -3.49
C GLY A 139 5.78 11.49 -4.37
N PRO A 140 5.58 12.62 -5.05
CA PRO A 140 4.45 12.79 -5.96
C PRO A 140 4.64 11.92 -7.21
N ILE A 141 3.84 10.87 -7.34
CA ILE A 141 3.82 9.98 -8.51
C ILE A 141 2.47 10.13 -9.21
N TRP A 142 2.49 10.33 -10.52
CA TRP A 142 1.26 10.41 -11.30
C TRP A 142 0.60 9.02 -11.39
N THR A 143 -0.58 8.90 -10.78
CA THR A 143 -1.37 7.66 -10.75
C THR A 143 -2.87 8.02 -10.77
N PRO A 144 -3.78 7.08 -11.08
CA PRO A 144 -5.22 7.33 -11.01
C PRO A 144 -5.71 7.82 -9.64
N LEU A 145 -4.95 7.60 -8.56
CA LEU A 145 -5.27 8.12 -7.24
C LEU A 145 -5.37 9.65 -7.23
N ILE A 146 -4.56 10.34 -8.03
CA ILE A 146 -4.50 11.81 -8.09
C ILE A 146 -5.80 12.44 -8.64
N PRO A 147 -6.25 12.15 -9.87
CA PRO A 147 -7.49 12.73 -10.38
C PRO A 147 -8.74 12.23 -9.65
N SER A 148 -8.66 11.11 -8.92
CA SER A 148 -9.79 10.63 -8.10
C SER A 148 -9.94 11.32 -6.75
N SER A 149 -8.94 12.10 -6.31
CA SER A 149 -8.86 12.61 -4.94
C SER A 149 -8.58 14.11 -4.81
N MET A 150 -8.23 14.79 -5.91
CA MET A 150 -7.89 16.21 -5.97
C MET A 150 -8.78 16.96 -6.96
N SER A 151 -8.86 18.28 -6.81
CA SER A 151 -9.53 19.16 -7.78
C SER A 151 -8.82 19.20 -9.14
N GLU A 152 -9.54 19.54 -10.21
CA GLU A 152 -8.95 19.65 -11.57
C GLU A 152 -7.76 20.64 -11.63
N GLU A 153 -7.82 21.73 -10.86
CA GLU A 153 -6.75 22.73 -10.77
C GLU A 153 -5.49 22.17 -10.12
N GLU A 154 -5.63 21.42 -9.03
CA GLU A 154 -4.51 20.76 -8.36
C GLU A 154 -3.91 19.66 -9.24
N VAL A 155 -4.76 18.90 -9.94
CA VAL A 155 -4.34 17.87 -10.90
C VAL A 155 -3.47 18.49 -12.02
N ALA A 156 -3.86 19.66 -12.55
CA ALA A 156 -3.08 20.37 -13.58
C ALA A 156 -1.72 20.89 -13.09
N ASN A 157 -1.54 20.99 -11.77
CA ASN A 157 -0.31 21.48 -11.14
C ASN A 157 0.50 20.37 -10.43
N PHE A 158 0.01 19.14 -10.41
CA PHE A 158 0.64 18.03 -9.71
C PHE A 158 2.03 17.71 -10.26
N GLY A 159 3.01 17.50 -9.35
CA GLY A 159 4.37 17.08 -9.70
C GLY A 159 5.32 18.20 -10.14
N LYS A 160 4.85 19.44 -10.32
CA LYS A 160 5.70 20.58 -10.75
C LYS A 160 6.80 20.93 -9.74
N GLU A 161 6.60 20.63 -8.45
CA GLU A 161 7.60 20.84 -7.39
C GLU A 161 8.67 19.74 -7.32
N ALA A 162 8.42 18.55 -7.90
CA ALA A 162 9.38 17.44 -7.89
C ALA A 162 10.57 17.66 -8.86
N SER A 163 10.50 18.71 -9.67
CA SER A 163 11.47 19.07 -10.72
C SER A 163 12.83 19.56 -10.18
N ALA A 164 12.97 19.81 -8.87
CA ALA A 164 14.21 20.35 -8.30
C ALA A 164 15.32 19.31 -8.10
N ASP A 165 15.01 18.00 -8.05
CA ASP A 165 15.97 16.93 -7.70
C ASP A 165 16.20 15.89 -8.82
N GLY A 166 15.93 16.24 -10.08
CA GLY A 166 16.20 15.36 -11.24
C GLY A 166 15.00 14.51 -11.69
N PRO A 167 15.11 13.77 -12.82
CA PRO A 167 13.95 13.29 -13.55
C PRO A 167 13.19 12.23 -12.75
N SER A 168 12.04 12.61 -12.21
CA SER A 168 10.99 11.68 -11.79
C SER A 168 10.42 11.04 -13.07
N GLY A 169 11.00 9.90 -13.44
CA GLY A 169 10.60 9.12 -14.61
C GLY A 169 9.15 8.66 -14.49
N ALA A 170 8.22 9.47 -15.00
CA ALA A 170 6.98 9.00 -15.59
C ALA A 170 7.31 8.56 -17.03
N THR A 171 7.87 7.36 -17.17
CA THR A 171 7.88 6.65 -18.44
C THR A 171 7.31 5.27 -18.17
N LEU A 172 6.22 4.98 -18.88
CA LEU A 172 5.42 3.76 -18.84
C LEU A 172 6.26 2.48 -18.98
#